data_AF-A0A0T5ZYS9-F1
#
_entry.id   AF-A0A0T5ZYS9-F1
#
_cell.length_a   1.000
_cell.length_b   1.000
_cell.length_c   1.000
_cell.angle_alpha   90.00
_cell.angle_beta   90.00
_cell.angle_gamma   90.00
#
_symmetry.space_group_name_H-M   'P 1'
#
loop_
_entity.id
_entity.type
_entity.pdbx_description
1 polymer ?
#
loop_
_entity_poly.entity_id
_entity_poly.type
_entity_poly.pdbx_seq_one_letter_code
_entity_poly.pdbx_strand_id
1 'polypeptide(L)'
;MDWQKLIFLSPYLISLAVAISLGLYTWRRRGVTGATTYTIIALAQASWTLGFILELLSPTIEAKIFWDDFQFGAGFLLLTGYAVFAAEYTGRLKHPRRTWVLLSIAPLISMGVIFTDQWHQLIRPVAWLEPRWPFPELLYEFTPAVLAISAYGYGLLLISV
;
A
#
# COMPACT_ATOMS: atom_id res chain seq x y z
N MET A 1 -7.05 27.71 -11.20
CA MET A 1 -6.47 26.91 -10.11
C MET A 1 -7.62 26.44 -9.26
N ASP A 2 -7.97 25.15 -9.34
CA ASP A 2 -9.15 24.59 -8.68
C ASP A 2 -8.91 24.50 -7.17
N TRP A 3 -9.11 25.61 -6.45
CA TRP A 3 -8.93 25.70 -5.00
C TRP A 3 -9.66 24.59 -4.24
N GLN A 4 -10.78 24.12 -4.78
CA GLN A 4 -11.51 22.97 -4.27
C GLN A 4 -10.66 21.69 -4.29
N LYS A 5 -10.00 21.35 -5.41
CA LYS A 5 -9.10 20.17 -5.47
C LYS A 5 -8.00 20.24 -4.41
N LEU A 6 -7.46 21.42 -4.13
CA LEU A 6 -6.46 21.60 -3.07
C LEU A 6 -7.02 21.32 -1.68
N ILE A 7 -8.26 21.74 -1.39
CA ILE A 7 -8.94 21.44 -0.13
C ILE A 7 -9.17 19.93 0.02
N PHE A 8 -9.58 19.24 -1.05
CA PHE A 8 -9.77 17.79 -1.01
C PHE A 8 -8.45 17.01 -0.90
N LEU A 9 -7.34 17.54 -1.44
CA LEU A 9 -6.03 16.92 -1.33
C LEU A 9 -5.32 17.21 0.00
N SER A 10 -5.68 18.27 0.72
CA SER A 10 -4.96 18.68 1.93
C SER A 10 -4.86 17.59 3.01
N PRO A 11 -5.90 16.78 3.31
CA PRO A 11 -5.76 15.70 4.28
C PRO A 11 -4.73 14.65 3.86
N TYR A 12 -4.67 14.31 2.57
CA TYR A 12 -3.70 13.37 2.02
C TYR A 12 -2.28 13.94 2.05
N LEU A 13 -2.11 15.23 1.73
CA LEU A 13 -0.82 15.91 1.82
C LEU A 13 -0.30 15.97 3.27
N ILE A 14 -1.19 16.25 4.23
CA ILE A 14 -0.84 16.22 5.65
C ILE A 14 -0.47 14.79 6.08
N SER A 15 -1.27 13.79 5.70
CA SER A 15 -0.98 12.38 5.98
C SER A 15 0.37 11.95 5.41
N LEU A 16 0.67 12.32 4.17
CA LEU A 16 1.95 12.08 3.51
C LEU A 16 3.11 12.71 4.29
N ALA A 17 2.98 13.99 4.67
CA ALA A 17 4.00 14.70 5.44
C ALA A 17 4.24 14.05 6.82
N VAL A 18 3.17 13.62 7.50
CA VAL A 18 3.26 12.90 8.78
C VAL A 18 3.97 11.56 8.60
N ALA A 19 3.57 10.77 7.60
CA ALA A 19 4.19 9.46 7.33
C ALA A 19 5.70 9.60 7.03
N ILE A 20 6.09 10.55 6.17
CA ILE A 20 7.50 10.85 5.90
C ILE A 20 8.23 11.27 7.18
N SER A 21 7.63 12.17 7.97
CA SER A 21 8.24 12.67 9.21
C SER A 21 8.46 11.54 10.22
N LEU A 22 7.50 10.63 10.37
CA LEU A 22 7.62 9.45 11.23
C LEU A 22 8.70 8.48 10.73
N GLY A 23 8.77 8.25 9.41
CA GLY A 23 9.83 7.43 8.81
C GLY A 23 11.22 8.01 9.09
N LEU A 24 11.41 9.32 8.88
CA LEU A 24 12.67 9.99 9.18
C LEU A 24 13.02 9.97 10.67
N TYR A 25 12.02 10.17 11.54
CA TYR A 25 12.21 10.15 12.99
C TYR A 25 12.62 8.77 13.49
N THR A 26 11.92 7.72 13.06
CA THR A 26 12.23 6.34 13.46
C THR A 26 13.55 5.84 12.87
N TRP A 27 13.89 6.26 11.64
CA TRP A 27 15.20 5.98 11.05
C TRP A 27 16.35 6.55 11.88
N ARG A 28 16.21 7.80 12.36
CA ARG A 28 17.20 8.42 13.26
C ARG A 28 17.33 7.68 14.59
N ARG A 29 16.31 6.93 15.00
CA ARG A 29 16.25 6.13 16.23
C ARG A 29 16.34 4.62 15.98
N ARG A 30 16.95 4.19 14.87
CA ARG A 30 17.09 2.77 14.45
C ARG A 30 17.74 1.81 15.47
N GLY A 31 18.34 2.33 16.54
CA GLY A 31 18.84 1.51 17.65
C GLY A 31 17.75 1.01 18.62
N VAL A 32 16.53 1.54 18.53
CA VAL A 32 15.38 1.08 19.32
C VAL A 32 14.71 -0.10 18.60
N THR A 33 14.35 -1.15 19.36
CA THR A 33 13.63 -2.33 18.85
C THR A 33 12.41 -1.93 18.04
N GLY A 34 12.25 -2.48 16.84
CA GLY A 34 11.13 -2.18 15.94
C GLY A 34 11.25 -0.86 15.18
N ALA A 35 12.19 0.05 15.50
CA ALA A 35 12.26 1.36 14.84
C ALA A 35 12.61 1.25 13.35
N THR A 36 13.49 0.32 12.97
CA THR A 36 13.84 0.07 11.57
C THR A 36 12.64 -0.49 10.80
N THR A 37 11.92 -1.45 11.38
CA THR A 37 10.73 -2.04 10.78
C THR A 37 9.61 -1.00 10.65
N TYR A 38 9.41 -0.14 11.66
CA TYR A 38 8.46 0.95 11.58
C TYR A 38 8.84 2.01 10.53
N THR A 39 10.15 2.25 10.32
CA THR A 39 10.60 3.12 9.22
C THR A 39 10.08 2.59 7.88
N ILE A 40 10.15 1.27 7.64
CA ILE A 40 9.65 0.64 6.42
C ILE A 40 8.13 0.82 6.31
N ILE A 41 7.38 0.60 7.39
CA ILE A 41 5.92 0.81 7.43
C ILE A 41 5.57 2.26 7.08
N ALA A 42 6.26 3.23 7.70
CA ALA A 42 6.00 4.65 7.48
C ALA A 42 6.31 5.09 6.04
N LEU A 43 7.40 4.58 5.44
CA LEU A 43 7.73 4.83 4.04
C LEU A 43 6.78 4.12 3.07
N ALA A 44 6.31 2.92 3.41
CA ALA A 44 5.27 2.23 2.64
C ALA A 44 3.96 3.02 2.67
N GLN A 45 3.54 3.52 3.84
CA GLN A 45 2.37 4.39 3.98
C GLN A 45 2.50 5.70 3.19
N ALA A 46 3.68 6.34 3.25
CA ALA A 46 3.96 7.51 2.45
C ALA A 46 3.86 7.20 0.95
N SER A 47 4.40 6.05 0.52
CA SER A 47 4.33 5.61 -0.88
C SER A 47 2.89 5.37 -1.31
N TRP A 48 2.09 4.64 -0.52
CA TRP A 48 0.66 4.46 -0.79
C TRP A 48 -0.06 5.79 -0.95
N THR A 49 0.12 6.69 0.01
CA THR A 49 -0.55 8.01 0.02
C THR A 49 -0.14 8.84 -1.20
N LEU A 50 1.13 8.81 -1.58
CA LEU A 50 1.62 9.48 -2.78
C LEU A 50 1.02 8.87 -4.05
N GLY A 51 0.99 7.54 -4.15
CA GLY A 51 0.36 6.83 -5.26
C GLY A 51 -1.11 7.22 -5.41
N PHE A 52 -1.85 7.24 -4.30
CA PHE A 52 -3.26 7.65 -4.28
C PHE A 52 -3.47 9.10 -4.76
N ILE A 53 -2.64 10.04 -4.29
CA ILE A 53 -2.69 11.44 -4.75
C ILE A 53 -2.46 11.52 -6.28
N LEU A 54 -1.46 10.79 -6.78
CA LEU A 54 -1.11 10.79 -8.20
C LEU A 54 -2.18 10.09 -9.05
N GLU A 55 -2.83 9.05 -8.52
CA GLU A 55 -4.00 8.43 -9.11
C GLU A 55 -5.15 9.43 -9.24
N LEU A 56 -5.52 10.14 -8.16
CA LEU A 56 -6.60 11.13 -8.18
C LEU A 56 -6.35 12.23 -9.22
N LEU A 57 -5.10 12.69 -9.34
CA LEU A 57 -4.68 13.72 -10.28
C LEU A 57 -4.54 13.22 -11.73
N SER A 58 -4.50 11.91 -11.95
CA SER A 58 -4.32 11.34 -13.28
C SER A 58 -5.59 11.47 -14.14
N PRO A 59 -5.47 11.93 -15.40
CA PRO A 59 -6.62 12.16 -16.27
C PRO A 59 -7.07 10.90 -17.05
N THR A 60 -6.20 9.91 -17.22
CA THR A 60 -6.49 8.70 -18.01
C THR A 60 -6.68 7.49 -17.11
N ILE A 61 -7.48 6.52 -17.57
CA ILE A 61 -7.70 5.26 -16.86
C ILE A 61 -6.40 4.45 -16.73
N GLU A 62 -5.56 4.44 -17.77
CA GLU A 62 -4.27 3.74 -17.78
C GLU A 62 -3.33 4.28 -16.70
N ALA A 63 -3.25 5.62 -16.56
CA ALA A 63 -2.41 6.24 -15.53
C ALA A 63 -2.96 5.96 -14.12
N LYS A 64 -4.28 5.91 -13.94
CA LYS A 64 -4.89 5.52 -12.66
C LYS A 64 -4.58 4.06 -12.30
N ILE A 65 -4.72 3.14 -13.25
CA ILE A 65 -4.37 1.72 -13.05
C ILE A 65 -2.89 1.58 -12.67
N PHE A 66 -1.98 2.32 -13.30
CA PHE A 66 -0.57 2.29 -12.93
C PHE A 66 -0.33 2.71 -11.47
N TRP A 67 -0.97 3.79 -11.01
CA TRP A 67 -0.85 4.26 -9.63
C TRP A 67 -1.56 3.33 -8.63
N ASP A 68 -2.64 2.67 -9.04
CA ASP A 68 -3.31 1.62 -8.27
C ASP A 68 -2.41 0.39 -8.10
N ASP A 69 -1.76 -0.09 -9.17
CA ASP A 69 -0.77 -1.18 -9.11
C ASP A 69 0.42 -0.83 -8.20
N PHE A 70 0.89 0.42 -8.27
CA PHE A 70 1.91 0.92 -7.35
C PHE A 70 1.45 0.91 -5.89
N GLN A 71 0.19 1.29 -5.62
CA GLN A 71 -0.40 1.25 -4.29
C GLN A 71 -0.48 -0.18 -3.76
N PHE A 72 -0.89 -1.17 -4.56
CA PHE A 72 -0.87 -2.59 -4.15
C PHE A 72 0.50 -3.00 -3.59
N GLY A 73 1.59 -2.61 -4.27
CA GLY A 73 2.95 -2.85 -3.80
C GLY A 73 3.26 -2.21 -2.45
N ALA A 74 2.91 -0.93 -2.30
CA ALA A 74 3.07 -0.22 -1.03
C ALA A 74 2.24 -0.87 0.10
N GLY A 75 1.03 -1.34 -0.21
CA GLY A 75 0.13 -1.98 0.76
C GLY A 75 0.66 -3.32 1.24
N PHE A 76 1.17 -4.14 0.33
CA PHE A 76 1.83 -5.38 0.72
C PHE A 76 3.01 -5.12 1.65
N LEU A 77 3.88 -4.16 1.31
CA LEU A 77 5.02 -3.82 2.15
C LEU A 77 4.59 -3.33 3.55
N LEU A 78 3.52 -2.56 3.61
CA LEU A 78 2.91 -2.07 4.85
C LEU A 78 2.36 -3.23 5.70
N LEU A 79 1.60 -4.15 5.11
CA LEU A 79 1.02 -5.30 5.81
C LEU A 79 2.09 -6.28 6.31
N THR A 80 3.07 -6.60 5.46
CA THR A 80 4.23 -7.42 5.87
C THR A 80 5.03 -6.73 6.97
N GLY A 81 5.22 -5.41 6.85
CA GLY A 81 5.88 -4.59 7.85
C GLY A 81 5.20 -4.67 9.22
N TYR A 82 3.87 -4.56 9.28
CA TYR A 82 3.12 -4.69 10.53
C TYR A 82 3.30 -6.06 11.20
N ALA A 83 3.21 -7.15 10.44
CA ALA A 83 3.41 -8.50 10.98
C ALA A 83 4.81 -8.71 11.54
N VAL A 84 5.83 -8.22 10.83
CA VAL A 84 7.21 -8.29 11.33
C VAL A 84 7.41 -7.37 12.54
N PHE A 85 6.86 -6.16 12.52
CA PHE A 85 6.95 -5.20 13.62
C PHE A 85 6.36 -5.79 14.90
N ALA A 86 5.16 -6.36 14.82
CA ALA A 86 4.52 -7.00 15.96
C ALA A 86 5.36 -8.15 16.53
N ALA A 87 5.89 -9.02 15.65
CA ALA A 87 6.77 -10.10 16.08
C ALA A 87 8.09 -9.60 16.70
N GLU A 88 8.67 -8.53 16.16
CA GLU A 88 9.90 -7.91 16.69
C GLU A 88 9.65 -7.27 18.05
N TYR A 89 8.60 -6.47 18.16
CA TYR A 89 8.27 -5.71 19.36
C TYR A 89 7.85 -6.62 20.53
N THR A 90 7.24 -7.78 20.23
CA THR A 90 6.88 -8.80 21.23
C THR A 90 8.02 -9.79 21.54
N GLY A 91 9.20 -9.63 20.93
CA GLY A 91 10.34 -10.53 21.12
C GLY A 91 10.17 -11.93 20.51
N ARG A 92 9.16 -12.14 19.66
CA ARG A 92 8.87 -13.43 18.99
C ARG A 92 9.66 -13.62 17.69
N LEU A 93 10.30 -12.57 17.18
CA LEU A 93 11.04 -12.59 15.91
C LEU A 93 12.42 -13.25 16.05
N LYS A 94 12.50 -14.56 15.82
CA LYS A 94 13.78 -15.31 15.87
C LYS A 94 14.68 -15.12 14.65
N HIS A 95 14.10 -15.01 13.46
CA HIS A 95 14.84 -14.97 12.19
C HIS A 95 14.33 -13.85 11.27
N PRO A 96 14.66 -12.57 11.54
CA PRO A 96 14.09 -11.42 10.84
C PRO A 96 14.13 -11.53 9.32
N ARG A 97 15.30 -11.84 8.74
CA ARG A 97 15.48 -11.97 7.28
C ARG A 97 14.60 -13.07 6.68
N ARG A 98 14.54 -14.23 7.35
CA ARG A 98 13.76 -15.38 6.88
C ARG A 98 12.27 -15.07 6.95
N THR A 99 11.81 -14.43 8.02
CA THR A 99 10.41 -14.02 8.17
C THR A 99 10.02 -13.03 7.07
N TRP A 100 10.83 -11.99 6.83
CA TRP A 100 10.59 -11.05 5.72
C TRP A 100 10.49 -11.75 4.37
N VAL A 101 11.42 -12.64 4.05
CA VAL A 101 11.40 -13.40 2.78
C VAL A 101 10.13 -14.23 2.67
N LEU A 102 9.80 -15.04 3.68
CA LEU A 102 8.63 -15.92 3.66
C LEU A 102 7.32 -15.13 3.52
N LEU A 103 7.18 -14.03 4.27
CA LEU A 103 6.00 -13.18 4.19
C LEU A 103 5.93 -12.37 2.89
N SER A 104 7.04 -12.20 2.16
CA SER A 104 7.04 -11.49 0.88
C SER A 104 6.71 -12.38 -0.32
N ILE A 105 6.70 -13.72 -0.17
CA ILE A 105 6.43 -14.65 -1.29
C ILE A 105 5.04 -14.41 -1.88
N ALA A 106 3.99 -14.45 -1.06
CA ALA A 106 2.61 -14.26 -1.52
C ALA A 106 2.37 -12.85 -2.12
N PRO A 107 2.87 -11.76 -1.51
CA PRO A 107 2.88 -10.43 -2.13
C PRO A 107 3.55 -10.37 -3.49
N LEU A 108 4.73 -10.95 -3.65
CA LEU A 108 5.47 -10.90 -4.92
C LEU A 108 4.74 -11.67 -6.02
N ILE A 109 4.14 -12.82 -5.69
CA ILE A 109 3.28 -13.56 -6.63
C ILE A 109 2.06 -12.71 -6.99
N SER A 110 1.41 -12.10 -6.00
CA SER A 110 0.23 -11.24 -6.22
C SER A 110 0.56 -10.04 -7.10
N MET A 111 1.70 -9.40 -6.88
CA MET A 111 2.22 -8.31 -7.73
C MET A 111 2.45 -8.79 -9.16
N GLY A 112 3.01 -10.00 -9.34
CA GLY A 112 3.15 -10.61 -10.66
C GLY A 112 1.81 -10.70 -11.39
N VAL A 113 0.77 -11.22 -10.72
CA VAL A 113 -0.60 -11.30 -11.26
C VAL A 113 -1.19 -9.92 -11.55
N ILE A 114 -0.99 -8.94 -10.66
CA ILE A 114 -1.51 -7.58 -10.83
C ILE A 114 -0.89 -6.89 -12.05
N PHE A 115 0.43 -6.94 -12.21
CA PHE A 115 1.10 -6.30 -13.35
C PHE A 115 0.83 -7.00 -14.69
N THR A 116 0.51 -8.30 -14.68
CA THR A 116 0.14 -9.04 -15.91
C THR A 116 -1.36 -9.04 -16.19
N ASP A 117 -2.14 -8.22 -15.47
CA ASP A 117 -3.60 -8.27 -15.53
C ASP A 117 -4.17 -7.99 -16.93
N GLN A 118 -3.48 -7.20 -17.74
CA GLN A 118 -3.80 -6.97 -19.16
C GLN A 118 -3.96 -8.25 -20.00
N TRP A 119 -3.37 -9.39 -19.59
CA TRP A 119 -3.40 -10.64 -20.36
C TRP A 119 -4.47 -11.62 -19.89
N HIS A 120 -4.81 -11.59 -18.60
CA HIS A 120 -5.68 -12.60 -17.99
C HIS A 120 -6.92 -12.01 -17.29
N GLN A 121 -6.97 -10.70 -17.06
CA GLN A 121 -8.13 -9.99 -16.54
C GLN A 121 -8.67 -10.57 -15.22
N LEU A 122 -7.75 -10.96 -14.32
CA LEU A 122 -8.10 -11.61 -13.06
C LEU A 122 -8.34 -10.59 -11.94
N ILE A 123 -7.69 -9.42 -12.01
CA ILE A 123 -7.81 -8.35 -11.02
C ILE A 123 -8.86 -7.35 -11.46
N ARG A 124 -8.78 -6.83 -12.70
CA ARG A 124 -9.65 -5.77 -13.22
C ARG A 124 -10.23 -6.13 -14.60
N PRO A 125 -11.11 -7.13 -14.70
CA PRO A 125 -11.71 -7.50 -15.99
C PRO A 125 -12.50 -6.35 -16.64
N VAL A 126 -13.19 -5.56 -15.82
CA VAL A 126 -13.86 -4.33 -16.25
C VAL A 126 -13.47 -3.23 -15.26
N ALA A 127 -12.71 -2.26 -15.74
CA ALA A 127 -12.36 -1.04 -15.02
C ALA A 127 -13.01 0.16 -15.71
N TRP A 128 -13.59 1.08 -14.94
CA TRP A 128 -14.18 2.30 -15.47
C TRP A 128 -13.89 3.49 -14.56
N LEU A 129 -14.05 4.69 -15.13
CA LEU A 129 -13.97 5.93 -14.37
C LEU A 129 -15.37 6.39 -14.02
N GLU A 130 -15.66 6.42 -12.73
CA GLU A 130 -16.88 7.03 -12.23
C GLU A 130 -16.65 8.54 -12.13
N PRO A 131 -17.40 9.38 -12.87
CA PRO A 131 -17.23 10.83 -12.83
C PRO A 131 -17.72 11.39 -11.48
N ARG A 132 -16.88 11.28 -10.45
CA ARG A 132 -17.11 11.90 -9.15
C ARG A 132 -16.44 13.26 -9.09
N TRP A 133 -17.11 14.19 -8.44
CA TRP A 133 -16.53 15.49 -8.15
C TRP A 133 -15.74 15.40 -6.83
N PRO A 134 -14.50 15.93 -6.73
CA PRO A 134 -13.75 16.69 -7.74
C PRO A 134 -12.77 15.85 -8.60
N PHE A 135 -12.65 14.55 -8.35
CA PHE A 135 -11.75 13.64 -9.08
C PHE A 135 -12.53 12.44 -9.63
N PRO A 136 -12.33 12.07 -10.91
CA PRO A 136 -12.86 10.80 -11.41
C PRO A 136 -12.20 9.64 -10.67
N GLU A 137 -12.99 8.73 -10.13
CA GLU A 137 -12.52 7.60 -9.33
C GLU A 137 -12.41 6.35 -10.20
N LEU A 138 -11.33 5.59 -10.02
CA LEU A 138 -11.16 4.28 -10.64
C LEU A 138 -11.99 3.26 -9.86
N LEU A 139 -12.92 2.59 -10.53
CA LEU A 139 -13.70 1.49 -9.94
C LEU A 139 -13.53 0.22 -10.79
N TYR A 140 -13.55 -0.92 -10.11
CA TYR A 140 -13.56 -2.25 -10.70
C TYR A 140 -14.23 -3.23 -9.72
N GLU A 141 -14.69 -4.38 -10.23
CA GLU A 141 -15.38 -5.38 -9.43
C GLU A 141 -14.43 -6.16 -8.50
N PHE A 142 -14.93 -6.60 -7.34
CA PHE A 142 -14.18 -7.44 -6.42
C PHE A 142 -14.14 -8.89 -6.93
N THR A 143 -13.18 -9.18 -7.79
CA THR A 143 -12.98 -10.54 -8.31
C THR A 143 -12.51 -11.51 -7.21
N PRO A 144 -12.65 -12.83 -7.41
CA PRO A 144 -12.10 -13.83 -6.48
C PRO A 144 -10.60 -13.65 -6.21
N ALA A 145 -9.82 -13.19 -7.19
CA ALA A 145 -8.40 -12.91 -7.01
C ALA A 145 -8.16 -11.72 -6.06
N VAL A 146 -8.90 -10.62 -6.24
CA VAL A 146 -8.87 -9.45 -5.34
C VAL A 146 -9.29 -9.83 -3.93
N LEU A 147 -10.33 -10.67 -3.79
CA LEU A 147 -10.77 -11.17 -2.49
C LEU A 147 -9.71 -12.07 -1.83
N ALA A 148 -9.05 -12.94 -2.58
CA ALA A 148 -7.96 -13.77 -2.06
C ALA A 148 -6.77 -12.94 -1.58
N ILE A 149 -6.37 -11.92 -2.35
CA ILE A 149 -5.33 -10.95 -1.98
C ILE A 149 -5.73 -10.20 -0.70
N SER A 150 -6.98 -9.76 -0.62
CA SER A 150 -7.52 -9.06 0.55
C SER A 150 -7.54 -9.96 1.78
N ALA A 151 -7.99 -11.21 1.64
CA ALA A 151 -8.01 -12.20 2.72
C ALA A 151 -6.60 -12.50 3.25
N TYR A 152 -5.62 -12.61 2.36
CA TYR A 152 -4.21 -12.73 2.75
C TYR A 152 -3.75 -11.51 3.57
N GLY A 153 -4.09 -10.30 3.13
CA GLY A 153 -3.75 -9.07 3.86
C GLY A 153 -4.37 -8.99 5.25
N TYR A 154 -5.65 -9.33 5.39
CA TYR A 154 -6.29 -9.43 6.70
C TYR A 154 -5.69 -10.55 7.57
N GLY A 155 -5.28 -11.66 6.96
CA GLY A 155 -4.54 -12.72 7.64
C GLY A 155 -3.24 -12.22 8.26
N LEU A 156 -2.47 -11.39 7.54
CA LEU A 156 -1.26 -10.75 8.07
C LEU A 156 -1.56 -9.83 9.24
N LEU A 157 -2.65 -9.06 9.19
CA LEU A 157 -3.04 -8.19 10.30
C LEU A 157 -3.46 -9.00 11.54
N LEU A 158 -4.18 -10.10 11.36
CA LEU A 158 -4.62 -10.96 12.47
C LEU A 158 -3.44 -11.59 13.22
N ILE A 159 -2.38 -12.01 12.53
CA ILE A 159 -1.18 -12.53 13.18
C ILE A 159 -0.32 -11.44 13.84
N SER A 160 -0.64 -10.16 13.58
CA SER A 160 0.09 -9.00 14.13
C SER A 160 -0.42 -8.55 15.50
N VAL A 161 -1.48 -9.17 16.03
CA VAL A 161 -2.07 -8.91 17.36
C VAL A 161 -1.55 -9.92 18.38
#